data_AF-A0A7S2LN47-F1
#
_entry.id   AF-A0A7S2LN47-F1
#
_cell.length_a   1.000
_cell.length_b   1.000
_cell.length_c   1.000
_cell.angle_alpha   90.00
_cell.angle_beta   90.00
_cell.angle_gamma   90.00
#
_symmetry.space_group_name_H-M   'P 1'
#
loop_
_entity.id
_entity.type
_entity.pdbx_description
1 polymer ?
#
loop_
_entity_poly.entity_id
_entity_poly.type
_entity_poly.pdbx_seq_one_letter_code
_entity_poly.pdbx_strand_id
1 'polypeptide(L)'
;WSVVLYAKSIPEALPVWIYGLAMILEYFSMVFVRSAMSAHFFPRISLLYFLAYHLYFYSVPYGFFDVALIPLFMFLMHAMLYTILAFEVSSSSSGVISVETPREVYNKLSWPEWSAQLPSEWTMFLPLNARHIPLHDRVTDEVNGTQRNDVAPAVET
;
A
#
# COMPACT_ATOMS: atom_id res chain seq x y z
N TRP A 1 -4.76 44.74 -5.06
CA TRP A 1 -5.84 45.21 -5.96
C TRP A 1 -6.69 44.07 -6.53
N SER A 2 -6.14 43.00 -7.12
CA SER A 2 -6.94 41.86 -7.61
C SER A 2 -7.77 41.15 -6.52
N VAL A 3 -7.20 40.87 -5.34
CA VAL A 3 -7.92 40.25 -4.19
C VAL A 3 -9.07 41.10 -3.66
N VAL A 4 -8.98 42.43 -3.80
CA VAL A 4 -9.99 43.39 -3.31
C VAL A 4 -11.13 43.56 -4.32
N LEU A 5 -10.82 43.50 -5.62
CA LEU A 5 -11.81 43.68 -6.70
C LEU A 5 -12.49 42.37 -7.13
N TYR A 6 -11.84 41.22 -6.90
CA TYR A 6 -12.33 39.90 -7.29
C TYR A 6 -12.34 38.98 -6.07
N ALA A 7 -13.27 39.25 -5.14
CA ALA A 7 -13.57 38.29 -4.08
C ALA A 7 -14.00 36.97 -4.74
N LYS A 8 -13.17 35.94 -4.59
CA LYS A 8 -13.38 34.64 -5.22
C LYS A 8 -14.62 33.99 -4.60
N SER A 9 -15.71 33.89 -5.37
CA SER A 9 -16.92 33.19 -4.95
C SER A 9 -16.63 31.68 -4.92
N ILE A 10 -16.46 31.14 -3.72
CA ILE A 10 -16.26 29.70 -3.52
C ILE A 10 -17.65 29.06 -3.48
N PRO A 11 -17.94 28.06 -4.33
CA PRO A 11 -19.22 27.36 -4.26
C PRO A 11 -19.38 26.66 -2.91
N GLU A 12 -20.55 26.80 -2.29
CA GLU A 12 -20.84 26.24 -0.96
C GLU A 12 -20.70 24.71 -0.89
N ALA A 13 -20.86 24.03 -2.03
CA ALA A 13 -20.74 22.57 -2.13
C ALA A 13 -19.29 22.07 -2.12
N LEU A 14 -18.31 22.92 -2.49
CA LEU A 14 -16.91 22.49 -2.69
C LEU A 14 -16.27 21.93 -1.41
N PRO A 15 -16.42 22.55 -0.22
CA PRO A 15 -15.90 21.99 1.03
C PRO A 15 -16.48 20.61 1.34
N VAL A 16 -17.78 20.40 1.06
CA VAL A 16 -18.46 19.12 1.30
C VAL A 16 -17.89 18.03 0.39
N TRP A 17 -17.66 18.33 -0.89
CA TRP A 17 -17.07 17.39 -1.84
C TRP A 17 -15.62 17.02 -1.48
N ILE A 18 -14.80 18.01 -1.12
CA ILE A 18 -13.41 17.76 -0.72
C ILE A 18 -13.36 16.92 0.57
N TYR A 19 -14.23 17.20 1.54
CA TYR A 19 -14.35 16.39 2.73
C TYR A 19 -14.77 14.95 2.41
N GLY A 20 -15.77 14.76 1.54
CA GLY A 20 -16.18 13.44 1.08
C GLY A 20 -15.04 12.67 0.40
N LEU A 21 -14.28 13.33 -0.46
CA LEU A 21 -13.08 12.76 -1.09
C LEU A 21 -12.01 12.34 -0.07
N ALA A 22 -11.74 13.20 0.91
CA ALA A 22 -10.78 12.93 1.98
C ALA A 22 -11.22 11.73 2.83
N MET A 23 -12.50 11.64 3.18
CA MET A 23 -13.07 10.50 3.91
C MET A 23 -12.90 9.20 3.12
N ILE A 24 -13.23 9.19 1.82
CA ILE A 24 -13.07 7.98 0.99
C ILE A 24 -11.60 7.58 0.93
N LEU A 25 -10.67 8.53 0.76
CA LEU A 25 -9.24 8.27 0.77
C LEU A 25 -8.74 7.71 2.10
N GLU A 26 -9.23 8.24 3.21
CA GLU A 26 -8.88 7.76 4.54
C GLU A 26 -9.35 6.32 4.73
N TYR A 27 -10.63 6.03 4.47
CA TYR A 27 -11.17 4.67 4.54
C TYR A 27 -10.42 3.71 3.62
N PHE A 28 -10.14 4.13 2.39
CA PHE A 28 -9.36 3.34 1.45
C PHE A 28 -7.96 3.03 1.99
N SER A 29 -7.27 4.03 2.55
CA SER A 29 -5.92 3.87 3.09
C SER A 29 -5.90 2.94 4.31
N MET A 30 -6.92 2.98 5.17
CA MET A 30 -7.00 2.07 6.31
C MET A 30 -7.13 0.62 5.87
N VAL A 31 -7.89 0.35 4.81
CA VAL A 31 -8.23 -1.01 4.36
C VAL A 31 -7.20 -1.59 3.39
N PHE A 32 -6.79 -0.85 2.36
CA PHE A 32 -6.03 -1.39 1.22
C PHE A 32 -4.55 -1.01 1.20
N VAL A 33 -4.12 -0.02 1.99
CA VAL A 33 -2.71 0.35 2.08
C VAL A 33 -2.04 -0.54 3.15
N ARG A 34 -1.86 -1.81 2.79
CA ARG A 34 -1.33 -2.88 3.65
C ARG A 34 0.10 -3.29 3.28
N SER A 35 0.46 -3.22 1.99
CA SER A 35 1.83 -3.47 1.52
C SER A 35 2.76 -2.27 1.76
N ALA A 36 4.05 -2.56 1.96
CA ALA A 36 5.16 -1.62 1.99
C ALA A 36 5.17 -0.70 0.76
N MET A 37 4.98 -1.27 -0.43
CA MET A 37 5.01 -0.53 -1.68
C MET A 37 3.81 0.42 -1.82
N SER A 38 2.61 -0.02 -1.42
CA SER A 38 1.43 0.83 -1.45
C SER A 38 1.52 1.96 -0.42
N ALA A 39 2.08 1.71 0.77
CA ALA A 39 2.30 2.71 1.81
C ALA A 39 3.26 3.83 1.38
N HIS A 40 4.22 3.52 0.51
CA HIS A 40 5.16 4.51 0.00
C HIS A 40 4.62 5.26 -1.24
N PHE A 41 3.91 4.56 -2.13
CA PHE A 41 3.43 5.11 -3.40
C PHE A 41 2.13 5.93 -3.27
N PHE A 42 1.13 5.39 -2.58
CA PHE A 42 -0.21 5.97 -2.49
C PHE A 42 -0.27 7.40 -1.89
N PRO A 43 0.39 7.70 -0.75
CA PRO A 43 0.35 9.06 -0.19
C PRO A 43 1.03 10.09 -1.10
N ARG A 44 2.02 9.68 -1.89
CA ARG A 44 2.72 10.58 -2.82
C ARG A 44 1.86 10.92 -4.03
N ILE A 45 1.20 9.92 -4.60
CA ILE A 45 0.33 10.10 -5.77
C ILE A 45 -0.92 10.90 -5.41
N SER A 46 -1.55 10.60 -4.27
CA SER A 46 -2.70 11.38 -3.78
C SER A 46 -2.32 12.84 -3.53
N LEU A 47 -1.17 13.09 -2.90
CA LEU A 47 -0.64 14.46 -2.72
C LEU A 47 -0.42 15.14 -4.08
N LEU A 48 0.18 14.48 -5.06
CA LEU A 48 0.38 15.05 -6.40
C LEU A 48 -0.93 15.45 -7.07
N TYR A 49 -1.99 14.64 -6.96
CA TYR A 49 -3.30 15.00 -7.50
C TYR A 49 -3.94 16.18 -6.78
N PHE A 50 -3.85 16.22 -5.44
CA PHE A 50 -4.31 17.39 -4.69
C PHE A 50 -3.48 18.63 -5.03
N LEU A 51 -2.18 18.51 -5.19
CA LEU A 51 -1.30 19.62 -5.57
C LEU A 51 -1.67 20.16 -6.96
N ALA A 52 -1.94 19.29 -7.93
CA ALA A 52 -2.41 19.69 -9.25
C ALA A 52 -3.75 20.45 -9.18
N TYR A 53 -4.69 19.97 -8.36
CA TYR A 53 -5.95 20.67 -8.11
C TYR A 53 -5.74 22.04 -7.43
N HIS A 54 -4.83 22.13 -6.45
CA HIS A 54 -4.51 23.40 -5.79
C HIS A 54 -3.84 24.38 -6.76
N LEU A 55 -2.93 23.90 -7.62
CA LEU A 55 -2.31 24.73 -8.64
C LEU A 55 -3.35 25.27 -9.63
N TYR A 56 -4.33 24.44 -10.04
CA TYR A 56 -5.49 24.89 -10.80
C TYR A 56 -6.32 25.94 -10.03
N PHE A 57 -6.61 25.68 -8.76
CA PHE A 57 -7.38 26.58 -7.92
C PHE A 57 -6.72 27.96 -7.76
N TYR A 58 -5.40 28.03 -7.60
CA TYR A 58 -4.68 29.31 -7.42
C TYR A 58 -4.36 30.02 -8.74
N SER A 59 -4.19 29.30 -9.84
CA SER A 59 -3.87 29.89 -11.15
C SER A 59 -5.04 30.60 -11.82
N VAL A 60 -6.28 30.16 -11.56
CA VAL A 60 -7.49 30.71 -12.21
C VAL A 60 -8.41 31.35 -11.16
N PRO A 61 -8.72 32.66 -11.25
CA PRO A 61 -9.61 33.33 -10.30
C PRO A 61 -11.09 32.92 -10.47
N TYR A 62 -11.57 32.76 -11.70
CA TYR A 62 -12.93 32.33 -12.05
C TYR A 62 -12.92 31.04 -12.86
N GLY A 63 -12.55 29.93 -12.21
CA GLY A 63 -12.53 28.59 -12.80
C GLY A 63 -13.81 27.81 -12.53
N PHE A 64 -14.06 26.78 -13.34
CA PHE A 64 -15.11 25.79 -13.08
C PHE A 64 -14.63 24.80 -12.00
N PHE A 65 -14.53 25.26 -10.74
CA PHE A 65 -13.94 24.49 -9.64
C PHE A 65 -14.69 23.20 -9.33
N ASP A 66 -16.02 23.20 -9.48
CA ASP A 66 -16.84 22.01 -9.28
C ASP A 66 -16.62 20.97 -10.39
N VAL A 67 -16.50 21.41 -11.64
CA VAL A 67 -16.24 20.53 -12.78
C VAL A 67 -14.83 19.95 -12.68
N ALA A 68 -13.86 20.72 -12.17
CA ALA A 68 -12.49 20.25 -11.94
C ALA A 68 -12.37 19.19 -10.83
N LEU A 69 -13.39 19.01 -9.97
CA LEU A 69 -13.42 17.90 -9.01
C LEU A 69 -13.70 16.56 -9.68
N ILE A 70 -14.40 16.53 -10.82
CA ILE A 70 -14.70 15.29 -11.56
C ILE A 70 -13.41 14.57 -12.03
N PRO A 71 -12.46 15.21 -12.72
CA PRO A 71 -11.21 14.56 -13.09
C PRO A 71 -10.35 14.23 -11.87
N LEU A 72 -10.36 15.05 -10.81
CA LEU A 72 -9.69 14.73 -9.55
C LEU A 72 -10.23 13.42 -8.97
N PHE A 73 -11.55 13.27 -8.88
CA PHE A 73 -12.21 12.04 -8.42
C PHE A 73 -11.83 10.84 -9.30
N MET A 74 -11.89 10.99 -10.63
CA MET A 74 -11.50 9.91 -11.55
C MET A 74 -10.04 9.49 -11.39
N PHE A 75 -9.10 10.44 -11.22
CA PHE A 75 -7.69 10.12 -11.00
C PHE A 75 -7.46 9.45 -9.64
N LEU A 76 -8.16 9.88 -8.59
CA LEU A 76 -8.09 9.23 -7.29
C LEU A 76 -8.64 7.79 -7.34
N MET A 77 -9.79 7.59 -7.99
CA MET A 77 -10.36 6.25 -8.21
C MET A 77 -9.44 5.37 -9.05
N HIS A 78 -8.81 5.92 -10.08
CA HIS A 78 -7.82 5.21 -10.87
C HIS A 78 -6.61 4.79 -10.03
N ALA A 79 -6.07 5.68 -9.19
CA ALA A 79 -4.97 5.34 -8.30
C ALA A 79 -5.37 4.29 -7.24
N MET A 80 -6.57 4.39 -6.67
CA MET A 80 -7.10 3.37 -5.76
C MET A 80 -7.16 2.00 -6.44
N LEU A 81 -7.77 1.92 -7.63
CA LEU A 81 -7.86 0.68 -8.40
C LEU A 81 -6.48 0.13 -8.77
N TYR A 82 -5.58 1.00 -9.20
CA TYR A 82 -4.20 0.62 -9.52
C TYR A 82 -3.50 0.05 -8.29
N THR A 83 -3.64 0.65 -7.11
CA THR A 83 -3.01 0.13 -5.89
C THR A 83 -3.57 -1.23 -5.47
N ILE A 84 -4.87 -1.48 -5.65
CA ILE A 84 -5.46 -2.80 -5.41
C ILE A 84 -4.88 -3.82 -6.39
N LEU A 85 -4.94 -3.55 -7.70
CA LEU A 85 -4.56 -4.52 -8.72
C LEU A 85 -3.05 -4.79 -8.75
N ALA A 86 -2.23 -3.75 -8.61
CA ALA A 86 -0.78 -3.87 -8.76
C ALA A 86 -0.10 -4.31 -7.45
N PHE A 87 -0.49 -3.73 -6.31
CA PHE A 87 0.20 -4.00 -5.05
C PHE A 87 -0.54 -5.03 -4.22
N GLU A 88 -1.86 -4.92 -4.09
CA GLU A 88 -2.59 -5.74 -3.15
C GLU A 88 -2.78 -7.18 -3.62
N VAL A 89 -3.16 -7.36 -4.90
CA VAL A 89 -3.27 -8.70 -5.50
C VAL A 89 -1.90 -9.39 -5.53
N SER A 90 -0.84 -8.68 -5.91
CA SER A 90 0.52 -9.24 -5.94
C SER A 90 1.07 -9.58 -4.57
N SER A 91 0.78 -8.77 -3.55
CA SER A 91 1.25 -9.03 -2.18
C SER A 91 0.47 -10.17 -1.52
N SER A 92 -0.83 -10.29 -1.85
CA SER A 92 -1.65 -11.40 -1.40
C SER A 92 -1.27 -12.72 -2.08
N SER A 93 -0.97 -12.72 -3.38
CA SER A 93 -0.50 -13.93 -4.09
C SER A 93 0.89 -14.37 -3.63
N SER A 94 1.74 -13.43 -3.22
CA SER A 94 3.07 -13.71 -2.68
C SER A 94 3.06 -14.16 -1.21
N GLY A 95 1.90 -14.15 -0.53
CA GLY A 95 1.78 -14.55 0.88
C GLY A 95 2.34 -13.57 1.90
N VAL A 96 2.78 -12.38 1.46
CA VAL A 96 3.37 -11.32 2.31
C VAL A 96 2.32 -10.68 3.22
N ILE A 97 1.06 -10.67 2.76
CA ILE A 97 -0.09 -10.18 3.53
C ILE A 97 -1.00 -11.36 3.80
N SER A 98 -1.29 -11.61 5.08
CA SER A 98 -2.15 -12.70 5.53
C SER A 98 -3.20 -12.21 6.54
N VAL A 99 -4.09 -13.10 6.98
CA VAL A 99 -5.04 -12.78 8.05
C VAL A 99 -4.32 -12.56 9.39
N GLU A 100 -3.21 -13.28 9.60
CA GLU A 100 -2.40 -13.20 10.83
C GLU A 100 -1.51 -11.95 10.85
N THR A 101 -1.02 -11.56 9.68
CA THR A 101 -0.20 -10.36 9.44
C THR A 101 -0.89 -9.43 8.45
N PRO A 102 -1.84 -8.60 8.94
CA PRO A 102 -2.65 -7.78 8.06
C PRO A 102 -1.88 -6.61 7.44
N ARG A 103 -0.71 -6.25 7.97
CA ARG A 103 0.15 -5.20 7.41
C ARG A 103 1.56 -5.74 7.25
N GLU A 104 2.15 -5.49 6.09
CA GLU A 104 3.54 -5.84 5.82
C GLU A 104 4.45 -5.02 6.74
N VAL A 105 5.25 -5.71 7.55
CA VAL A 105 6.23 -5.04 8.42
C VAL A 105 7.47 -4.75 7.57
N TYR A 106 7.75 -3.46 7.36
CA TYR A 106 9.00 -3.00 6.75
C TYR A 106 10.18 -3.44 7.64
N ASN A 107 10.78 -4.57 7.34
CA ASN A 107 12.03 -4.99 7.97
C ASN A 107 13.19 -4.80 7.00
N LYS A 108 13.39 -3.56 6.54
CA LYS A 108 14.71 -3.18 6.02
C LYS A 108 15.53 -2.69 7.19
N LEU A 109 16.42 -3.55 7.67
CA LEU A 109 17.51 -3.13 8.55
C LEU A 109 18.20 -1.92 7.89
N SER A 110 18.36 -0.83 8.64
CA SER A 110 18.92 0.44 8.14
C SER A 110 20.44 0.39 7.90
N TRP A 111 21.07 -0.76 8.17
CA TRP A 111 22.49 -0.99 7.98
C TRP A 111 22.76 -1.80 6.70
N PRO A 112 23.89 -1.53 6.00
CA PRO A 112 24.27 -2.28 4.82
C PRO A 112 24.49 -3.76 5.17
N GLU A 113 23.77 -4.65 4.50
CA GLU A 113 23.99 -6.10 4.59
C GLU A 113 25.40 -6.39 4.05
N TRP A 114 26.28 -6.90 4.91
CA TRP A 114 27.57 -7.39 4.45
C TRP A 114 27.33 -8.66 3.64
N SER A 115 27.97 -8.80 2.47
CA SER A 115 27.82 -9.98 1.59
C SER A 115 28.23 -11.30 2.25
N ALA A 116 28.87 -11.24 3.42
CA ALA A 116 29.28 -12.38 4.22
C ALA A 116 28.42 -12.58 5.49
N GLN A 117 27.41 -11.74 5.74
CA GLN A 117 26.43 -12.01 6.78
C GLN A 117 25.48 -13.11 6.32
N LEU A 118 25.19 -14.03 7.24
CA LEU A 118 24.03 -14.91 7.10
C LEU A 118 22.84 -13.99 6.83
N PRO A 119 22.01 -14.30 5.82
CA PRO A 119 20.92 -13.41 5.48
C PRO A 119 20.06 -13.19 6.72
N SER A 120 19.53 -11.97 6.87
CA SER A 120 18.82 -11.53 8.07
C SER A 120 17.59 -12.40 8.42
N GLU A 121 17.20 -13.28 7.52
CA GLU A 121 16.21 -14.36 7.69
C GLU A 121 16.69 -15.60 8.47
N TRP A 122 18.00 -15.75 8.72
CA TRP A 122 18.60 -16.90 9.43
C TRP A 122 18.97 -16.63 10.89
N THR A 123 18.64 -15.45 11.41
CA THR A 123 18.90 -15.10 12.81
C THR A 123 17.78 -15.60 13.72
N MET A 124 18.17 -16.21 14.84
CA MET A 124 17.30 -16.64 15.95
C MET A 124 16.58 -15.47 16.64
N PHE A 125 17.03 -14.22 16.41
CA PHE A 125 16.53 -13.03 17.08
C PHE A 125 15.38 -12.33 16.37
N LEU A 126 15.03 -12.77 15.15
CA LEU A 126 13.81 -12.30 14.49
C LEU A 126 12.65 -13.24 14.80
N PRO A 127 11.46 -12.70 15.13
CA PRO A 127 10.30 -13.52 15.43
C PRO A 127 10.02 -14.46 14.25
N LEU A 128 9.93 -15.76 14.55
CA LEU A 128 9.63 -16.83 13.58
C LEU A 128 8.35 -16.56 12.76
N ASN A 129 7.47 -15.68 13.25
CA ASN A 129 6.29 -15.17 12.52
C ASN A 129 6.63 -14.28 11.30
N ALA A 130 7.90 -13.97 11.02
CA ALA A 130 8.31 -13.45 9.71
C ALA A 130 8.27 -14.53 8.61
N ARG A 131 8.08 -15.81 8.98
CA ARG A 131 7.92 -16.94 8.05
C ARG A 131 6.45 -17.12 7.65
N HIS A 132 5.95 -16.35 6.70
CA HIS A 132 4.63 -16.67 6.13
C HIS A 132 4.79 -17.51 4.87
N ILE A 133 4.58 -18.82 5.04
CA ILE A 133 4.18 -19.73 3.97
C ILE A 133 2.67 -19.49 3.75
N PRO A 134 2.22 -19.11 2.55
CA PRO A 134 0.80 -18.91 2.27
C PRO A 134 0.00 -20.19 2.54
N LEU A 135 -1.25 -20.04 2.98
CA LEU A 135 -2.12 -21.16 3.37
C LEU A 135 -2.33 -22.21 2.25
N HIS A 136 -2.11 -21.84 0.98
CA HIS A 136 -2.20 -22.73 -0.19
C HIS A 136 -0.99 -23.68 -0.35
N ASP A 137 0.13 -23.39 0.29
CA ASP A 137 1.32 -24.27 0.33
C ASP A 137 1.28 -25.28 1.48
N ARG A 138 0.25 -25.26 2.34
CA ARG A 138 0.13 -26.20 3.46
C ARG A 138 -0.44 -27.58 3.09
N VAL A 139 -0.91 -27.80 1.86
CA VAL A 139 -1.49 -29.10 1.46
C VAL A 139 -1.12 -29.47 0.03
N THR A 140 0.03 -30.14 -0.14
CA THR A 140 0.19 -31.26 -1.09
C THR A 140 1.18 -32.33 -0.61
N ASP A 141 1.58 -32.34 0.66
CA ASP A 141 2.37 -33.45 1.21
C ASP A 141 1.49 -34.60 1.75
N GLU A 142 0.18 -34.40 1.93
CA GLU A 142 -0.72 -35.47 2.40
C GLU A 142 -1.30 -36.34 1.27
N VAL A 143 -1.26 -35.89 0.01
CA VAL A 143 -1.92 -36.60 -1.11
C VAL A 143 -0.96 -37.49 -1.91
N ASN A 144 0.35 -37.31 -1.78
CA ASN A 144 1.33 -38.25 -2.32
C ASN A 144 2.04 -38.94 -1.16
N GLY A 145 1.42 -40.01 -0.65
CA GLY A 145 1.92 -40.86 0.44
C GLY A 145 3.28 -41.50 0.15
N THR A 146 4.31 -40.67 0.12
CA THR A 146 5.70 -41.08 -0.02
C THR A 146 6.42 -40.54 1.20
N GLN A 147 6.51 -41.40 2.21
CA GLN A 147 7.54 -41.29 3.24
C GLN A 147 8.88 -41.03 2.55
N ARG A 148 9.40 -39.81 2.62
CA ARG A 148 10.82 -39.57 2.43
C ARG A 148 11.50 -39.73 3.78
N ASN A 149 11.66 -40.99 4.17
CA ASN A 149 12.80 -41.39 4.97
C ASN A 149 14.03 -40.92 4.21
N ASP A 150 14.82 -39.98 4.76
CA ASP A 150 16.25 -39.77 4.46
C ASP A 150 16.77 -38.54 5.24
N VAL A 151 17.22 -38.73 6.49
CA VAL A 151 18.62 -38.50 6.91
C VAL A 151 18.91 -39.44 8.11
N ALA A 152 19.93 -40.27 7.94
CA ALA A 152 20.30 -41.45 8.71
C ALA A 152 20.69 -41.22 10.19
N PRO A 153 20.66 -42.29 11.03
CA PRO A 153 21.10 -42.26 12.43
C PRO A 153 22.62 -42.21 12.54
N ALA A 154 23.15 -41.32 13.37
CA ALA A 154 24.52 -41.41 13.85
C ALA A 154 24.63 -42.63 14.77
N VAL A 155 25.29 -43.67 14.27
CA VAL A 155 25.70 -44.86 15.01
C VAL A 155 26.80 -44.43 15.99
N GLU A 156 26.52 -44.47 17.29
CA GLU A 156 27.52 -44.45 18.34
C GLU A 156 28.07 -45.87 18.54
N THR A 157 29.37 -46.03 18.34
CA THR A 157 30.20 -47.11 18.90
C THR A 157 31.20 -46.50 19.86
#